data_AF-A0A7W7DVK3-F1
#
_entry.id   AF-A0A7W7DVK3-F1
#
_cell.length_a   1.000
_cell.length_b   1.000
_cell.length_c   1.000
_cell.angle_alpha   90.00
_cell.angle_beta   90.00
_cell.angle_gamma   90.00
#
_symmetry.space_group_name_H-M   'P 1'
#
loop_
_entity.id
_entity.type
_entity.pdbx_description
1 polymer ?
#
loop_
_entity_poly.entity_id
_entity_poly.type
_entity_poly.pdbx_seq_one_letter_code
_entity_poly.pdbx_strand_id
1 'polypeptide(L)'
;MRQAVDSHARIDQALGILIATHRMTPAAGFEVMREVSQRTNIKLHTVAETVIGWALGQSLPESVGQELEAAVQRRSREQDSPDVETG
;
A
#
# COMPACT_ATOMS: atom_id res chain seq x y z
N MET A 1 8.41 16.28 16.99
CA MET A 1 9.23 15.19 16.40
C MET A 1 8.65 13.79 16.64
N ARG A 2 8.10 13.46 17.82
CA ARG A 2 7.57 12.10 18.11
C ARG A 2 6.55 11.59 17.08
N GLN A 3 5.58 12.42 16.69
CA GLN A 3 4.57 12.05 15.70
C GLN A 3 5.14 11.67 14.32
N ALA A 4 6.26 12.25 13.90
CA ALA A 4 6.87 11.96 12.60
C ALA A 4 7.61 10.61 12.60
N VAL A 5 8.29 10.29 13.71
CA VAL A 5 8.95 8.99 13.94
C VAL A 5 7.90 7.88 14.04
N ASP A 6 6.84 8.13 14.81
CA ASP A 6 5.74 7.20 14.99
C ASP A 6 4.94 6.95 13.69
N SER A 7 4.91 7.93 12.79
CA SER A 7 4.30 7.78 11.45
C SER A 7 5.17 6.95 10.52
N HIS A 8 6.49 7.16 10.52
CA HIS A 8 7.42 6.36 9.71
C HIS A 8 7.37 4.89 10.10
N ALA A 9 7.44 4.59 11.40
CA ALA A 9 7.41 3.21 11.88
C ALA A 9 6.15 2.45 11.43
N ARG A 10 4.98 3.11 11.47
CA ARG A 10 3.72 2.54 10.98
C ARG A 10 3.70 2.35 9.47
N ILE A 11 4.22 3.34 8.72
CA ILE A 11 4.32 3.25 7.26
C ILE A 11 5.22 2.08 6.87
N ASP A 12 6.36 1.90 7.53
CA ASP A 12 7.29 0.80 7.27
C ASP A 12 6.67 -0.56 7.61
N GLN A 13 5.91 -0.65 8.70
CA GLN A 13 5.20 -1.88 9.07
C GLN A 13 4.10 -2.24 8.05
N ALA A 14 3.28 -1.26 7.66
CA ALA A 14 2.26 -1.45 6.63
C ALA A 14 2.89 -1.83 5.28
N LEU A 15 4.03 -1.24 4.95
CA LEU A 15 4.79 -1.58 3.75
C LEU A 15 5.25 -3.05 3.78
N GLY A 16 5.79 -3.52 4.91
CA GLY A 16 6.18 -4.92 5.11
C GLY A 16 5.01 -5.89 4.91
N ILE A 17 3.82 -5.54 5.40
CA ILE A 17 2.60 -6.31 5.20
C ILE A 17 2.25 -6.41 3.70
N LEU A 18 2.24 -5.28 2.97
CA LEU A 18 1.90 -5.28 1.54
C LEU A 18 2.89 -6.09 0.71
N ILE A 19 4.19 -5.98 1.02
CA ILE A 19 5.24 -6.78 0.38
C ILE A 19 4.99 -8.26 0.60
N ALA A 20 4.72 -8.67 1.84
CA ALA A 20 4.51 -10.08 2.18
C ALA A 20 3.24 -10.66 1.54
N THR A 21 2.13 -9.90 1.58
CA THR A 21 0.83 -10.40 1.12
C THR A 21 0.69 -10.39 -0.40
N HIS A 22 1.23 -9.37 -1.07
CA HIS A 22 1.06 -9.19 -2.52
C HIS A 22 2.35 -9.46 -3.31
N ARG A 23 3.43 -9.88 -2.65
CA ARG A 23 4.73 -10.19 -3.26
C ARG A 23 5.28 -9.07 -4.15
N MET A 24 5.09 -7.82 -3.73
CA MET A 24 5.52 -6.65 -4.48
C MET A 24 6.82 -6.05 -3.93
N THR A 25 7.49 -5.23 -4.74
CA THR A 25 8.69 -4.49 -4.31
C THR A 25 8.33 -3.40 -3.29
N PRO A 26 9.29 -2.95 -2.45
CA PRO A 26 9.05 -1.83 -1.52
C PRO A 26 8.57 -0.55 -2.21
N ALA A 27 9.12 -0.23 -3.39
CA ALA A 27 8.69 0.94 -4.15
C ALA A 27 7.22 0.82 -4.60
N ALA A 28 6.82 -0.35 -5.09
CA ALA A 28 5.44 -0.60 -5.49
C ALA A 28 4.47 -0.51 -4.32
N GLY A 29 4.82 -1.09 -3.17
CA GLY A 29 3.99 -1.04 -1.95
C GLY A 29 3.82 0.38 -1.41
N PHE A 30 4.88 1.18 -1.43
CA PHE A 30 4.79 2.58 -1.02
C PHE A 30 3.87 3.38 -1.95
N GLU A 31 4.03 3.23 -3.26
CA GLU A 31 3.18 3.91 -4.23
C GLU A 31 1.72 3.46 -4.17
N VAL A 32 1.44 2.19 -3.82
CA VAL A 32 0.07 1.71 -3.55
C VAL A 32 -0.54 2.49 -2.37
N MET A 33 0.15 2.58 -1.23
CA MET A 33 -0.36 3.33 -0.08
C MET A 33 -0.52 4.82 -0.40
N ARG A 34 0.42 5.40 -1.16
CA ARG A 34 0.36 6.80 -1.59
C ARG A 34 -0.86 7.06 -2.47
N GLU A 35 -1.16 6.15 -3.39
CA GLU A 35 -2.32 6.25 -4.28
C GLU A 35 -3.64 6.16 -3.50
N VAL A 36 -3.78 5.17 -2.61
CA VAL A 36 -4.96 5.04 -1.74
C VAL A 36 -5.17 6.32 -0.92
N SER A 37 -4.10 6.86 -0.33
CA SER A 37 -4.15 8.11 0.44
C SER A 37 -4.70 9.28 -0.38
N GLN A 38 -4.21 9.46 -1.62
CA GLN A 38 -4.68 10.53 -2.51
C GLN A 38 -6.14 10.35 -2.94
N ARG A 39 -6.55 9.13 -3.29
CA ARG A 39 -7.88 8.86 -3.85
C ARG A 39 -8.97 8.85 -2.79
N THR A 40 -8.63 8.44 -1.57
CA THR A 40 -9.56 8.46 -0.43
C THR A 40 -9.52 9.77 0.36
N ASN A 41 -8.57 10.66 0.06
CA ASN A 41 -8.28 11.87 0.85
C ASN A 41 -8.01 11.56 2.34
N ILE A 42 -7.42 10.39 2.62
CA ILE A 42 -7.01 9.94 3.97
C ILE A 42 -5.50 10.12 4.09
N LYS A 43 -5.03 10.56 5.26
CA LYS A 43 -3.60 10.73 5.51
C LYS A 43 -2.86 9.39 5.43
N LEU A 44 -1.66 9.39 4.82
CA LEU A 44 -0.87 8.18 4.59
C LEU A 44 -0.64 7.33 5.85
N HIS A 45 -0.35 7.94 7.00
CA HIS A 45 -0.18 7.21 8.25
C HIS A 45 -1.47 6.51 8.71
N THR A 46 -2.64 7.09 8.45
CA THR A 46 -3.94 6.48 8.76
C THR A 46 -4.24 5.33 7.80
N VAL A 47 -3.85 5.45 6.52
CA VAL A 47 -3.90 4.31 5.58
C VAL A 47 -3.01 3.18 6.09
N ALA A 48 -1.80 3.49 6.55
CA ALA A 48 -0.88 2.50 7.12
C ALA A 48 -1.47 1.81 8.36
N GLU A 49 -2.08 2.56 9.29
CA GLU A 49 -2.79 1.99 10.45
C GLU A 49 -3.92 1.04 10.03
N THR A 50 -4.65 1.41 8.98
CA THR A 50 -5.75 0.59 8.45
C THR A 50 -5.23 -0.73 7.86
N VAL A 51 -4.12 -0.68 7.12
CA VAL A 51 -3.45 -1.88 6.58
C VAL A 51 -2.92 -2.78 7.70
N ILE A 52 -2.35 -2.20 8.75
CA ILE A 52 -1.90 -2.94 9.94
C ILE A 52 -3.09 -3.61 10.61
N GLY A 53 -4.19 -2.88 10.85
CA GLY A 53 -5.40 -3.43 11.44
C GLY A 53 -5.99 -4.57 10.63
N TRP A 54 -5.99 -4.44 9.30
CA TRP A 54 -6.43 -5.50 8.39
C TRP A 54 -5.60 -6.78 8.53
N ALA A 55 -4.27 -6.68 8.57
CA ALA A 55 -3.41 -7.83 8.80
C ALA A 55 -3.65 -8.51 10.15
N LEU A 56 -4.19 -7.78 11.13
CA LEU A 56 -4.60 -8.26 12.44
C LEU A 56 -6.06 -8.76 12.48
N GLY A 57 -6.74 -8.85 11.34
CA GLY A 57 -8.10 -9.38 11.22
C GLY A 57 -9.22 -8.34 11.40
N GLN A 58 -8.89 -7.04 11.43
CA GLN A 58 -9.90 -5.98 11.44
C GLN A 58 -10.48 -5.75 10.04
N SER A 59 -11.73 -5.27 9.96
CA SER A 59 -12.33 -4.91 8.68
C SER A 59 -11.67 -3.65 8.11
N LEU A 60 -11.40 -3.66 6.81
CA LEU A 60 -11.07 -2.45 6.06
C LEU A 60 -12.32 -1.58 5.91
N PRO A 61 -12.19 -0.24 6.06
CA PRO A 61 -13.19 0.69 5.53
C PRO A 61 -13.36 0.43 4.03
N GLU A 62 -14.61 0.41 3.57
CA GLU A 62 -14.95 0.01 2.20
C GLU A 62 -14.18 0.80 1.14
N SER A 63 -14.11 2.13 1.28
CA SER A 63 -13.40 3.01 0.36
C SER A 63 -11.89 2.73 0.31
N VAL A 64 -11.28 2.41 1.45
CA VAL A 64 -9.85 2.06 1.54
C VAL A 64 -9.59 0.70 0.94
N GLY A 65 -10.44 -0.29 1.24
CA GLY A 65 -10.32 -1.65 0.70
C GLY A 65 -10.44 -1.68 -0.82
N GLN A 66 -11.47 -1.02 -1.37
CA GLN A 66 -11.69 -0.93 -2.82
C GLN A 66 -10.50 -0.27 -3.54
N GLU A 67 -10.01 0.87 -3.03
CA GLU A 67 -8.87 1.54 -3.66
C GLU A 67 -7.55 0.80 -3.46
N LEU A 68 -7.36 0.11 -2.33
CA LEU A 68 -6.18 -0.71 -2.09
C LEU A 68 -6.12 -1.86 -3.10
N GLU A 69 -7.22 -2.60 -3.26
CA GLU A 69 -7.29 -3.68 -4.24
C GLU A 69 -7.08 -3.15 -5.67
N ALA A 70 -7.72 -2.04 -6.02
CA ALA A 70 -7.59 -1.44 -7.34
C ALA A 70 -6.14 -0.97 -7.62
N ALA A 71 -5.46 -0.39 -6.64
CA ALA A 71 -4.06 0.04 -6.74
C ALA A 71 -3.11 -1.16 -6.89
N VAL A 72 -3.31 -2.23 -6.11
CA VAL A 72 -2.54 -3.47 -6.24
C VAL A 72 -2.71 -4.06 -7.66
N GLN A 73 -3.95 -4.19 -8.14
CA GLN A 73 -4.21 -4.73 -9.47
C GLN A 73 -3.60 -3.89 -10.61
N ARG A 74 -3.61 -2.56 -10.49
CA ARG A 74 -2.93 -1.68 -11.46
C ARG A 74 -1.44 -2.00 -11.55
N ARG A 75 -0.79 -2.21 -10.41
CA ARG A 75 0.65 -2.50 -10.35
C ARG A 75 1.02 -3.90 -10.78
N SER A 76 0.19 -4.90 -10.49
CA SER A 76 0.43 -6.25 -11.01
C SER A 76 0.40 -6.25 -12.54
N ARG A 77 -0.51 -5.50 -13.17
CA ARG A 77 -0.54 -5.36 -14.65
C ARG A 77 0.69 -4.64 -15.22
N GLU A 78 1.23 -3.66 -14.51
CA GLU A 78 2.47 -2.98 -14.90
C GLU A 78 3.70 -3.90 -14.75
N GLN A 79 3.71 -4.79 -13.75
CA GLN A 79 4.79 -5.75 -13.51
C GLN A 79 4.76 -6.95 -14.47
N ASP A 80 3.57 -7.38 -14.89
CA ASP A 80 3.38 -8.50 -15.83
C ASP A 80 3.59 -8.10 -17.29
N SER A 81 3.85 -6.82 -17.59
CA SER A 81 4.23 -6.38 -18.93
C SER A 81 5.70 -6.73 -19.14
N PRO A 82 6.03 -7.77 -19.94
CA PRO A 82 7.43 -8.11 -20.16
C PRO A 82 8.08 -6.94 -20.90
N ASP A 83 9.26 -6.54 -20.44
CA ASP A 83 10.16 -5.71 -21.21
C ASP A 83 10.25 -6.31 -22.62
N VAL A 84 9.73 -5.56 -23.60
CA VAL A 84 10.03 -5.79 -25.00
C VAL A 84 11.51 -5.45 -25.20
N GLU A 85 12.36 -6.41 -24.85
CA GLU A 85 13.75 -6.47 -25.27
C GLU A 85 13.76 -6.68 -26.80
N THR A 86 13.61 -5.58 -27.52
CA THR A 86 13.92 -5.51 -28.96
C THR A 86 15.43 -5.26 -29.04
N GLY A 87 16.14 -6.28 -29.53
CA GLY A 87 17.59 -6.25 -29.75
C GLY A 87 18.05 -5.46 -30.96
#